data_AF-A0A1G1YHD2-F1
#
_entry.id   AF-A0A1G1YHD2-F1
#
_cell.length_a   1.000
_cell.length_b   1.000
_cell.length_c   1.000
_cell.angle_alpha   90.00
_cell.angle_beta   90.00
_cell.angle_gamma   90.00
#
_symmetry.space_group_name_H-M   'P 1'
#
loop_
_entity.id
_entity.type
_entity.pdbx_description
1 polymer ?
#
loop_
_entity_poly.entity_id
_entity_poly.type
_entity_poly.pdbx_seq_one_letter_code
_entity_poly.pdbx_strand_id
1 'polypeptide(L)'
;MPYIENPKTRGSGILCCIPQTGVCPINCPDCFFQSGRSFLEPLTENLPNMPEVKLAAGYVVRANDGNDSNNQRQLVMAAVQQYPERFYNTSIPWDLEKFDAPVVLTLNPGLKTDELVVLLDPIPKNLMFVRVRVNTWNLELVDQAVSHYSAASIPIVLTFMAYYTESILAGHEDNYTYRQRTLNSYWVITPKAWNKIMARYQGNPLVYSCGKDANTFACSRCGNCLREYFATRERMKV
;
A
#
# COMPACT_ATOMS: atom_id res chain seq x y z
N MET A 1 21.01 -2.34 15.50
CA MET A 1 21.13 -1.84 14.13
C MET A 1 20.45 -0.49 14.04
N PRO A 2 21.05 0.52 13.39
CA PRO A 2 20.36 1.79 13.17
C PRO A 2 19.15 1.58 12.26
N TYR A 3 18.08 2.34 12.51
CA TYR A 3 16.89 2.35 11.67
C TYR A 3 17.24 2.75 10.23
N ILE A 4 16.69 2.03 9.24
CA ILE A 4 16.84 2.34 7.82
C ILE A 4 15.50 2.88 7.30
N GLU A 5 15.49 4.13 6.87
CA GLU A 5 14.30 4.80 6.35
C GLU A 5 13.93 4.30 4.94
N ASN A 6 12.65 4.02 4.70
CA ASN A 6 12.16 3.72 3.35
C ASN A 6 12.28 4.97 2.45
N PRO A 7 13.03 4.91 1.33
CA PRO A 7 13.19 6.04 0.40
C PRO A 7 11.87 6.63 -0.11
N LYS A 8 10.81 5.82 -0.23
CA LYS A 8 9.49 6.23 -0.70
C LYS A 8 8.77 7.13 0.31
N THR A 9 9.02 6.95 1.60
CA THR A 9 8.36 7.72 2.67
C THR A 9 9.18 8.91 3.17
N ARG A 10 10.39 9.10 2.64
CA ARG A 10 11.23 10.24 3.02
C ARG A 10 10.52 11.57 2.82
N GLY A 11 10.50 12.38 3.88
CA GLY A 11 9.85 13.70 3.92
C GLY A 11 8.32 13.65 3.81
N SER A 12 7.69 12.49 4.02
CA SER A 12 6.24 12.35 3.94
C SER A 12 5.52 12.46 5.28
N GLY A 13 6.23 12.57 6.40
CA GLY A 13 5.67 12.47 7.75
C GLY A 13 5.29 11.04 8.17
N ILE A 14 5.66 10.04 7.37
CA ILE A 14 5.46 8.61 7.67
C ILE A 14 6.81 7.93 7.87
N LEU A 15 6.95 7.20 8.98
CA LEU A 15 8.02 6.23 9.17
C LEU A 15 7.47 4.83 8.96
N CYS A 16 8.24 3.97 8.32
CA CYS A 16 7.88 2.56 8.13
C CYS A 16 8.57 1.72 9.19
N CYS A 17 7.91 0.67 9.69
CA CYS A 17 8.54 -0.28 10.59
C CYS A 17 8.21 -1.73 10.21
N ILE A 18 9.10 -2.65 10.56
CA ILE A 18 8.96 -4.09 10.35
C ILE A 18 9.45 -4.81 11.62
N PRO A 19 8.53 -5.33 12.43
CA PRO A 19 8.84 -5.96 13.72
C PRO A 19 9.31 -7.41 13.58
N GLN A 20 8.99 -8.10 12.49
CA GLN A 20 9.42 -9.49 12.29
C GLN A 20 10.90 -9.58 11.92
N THR A 21 11.52 -10.69 12.29
CA THR A 21 12.87 -11.07 11.88
C THR A 21 12.84 -12.16 10.81
N GLY A 22 13.91 -12.24 10.02
CA GLY A 22 14.09 -13.27 9.01
C GLY A 22 13.18 -13.10 7.78
N VAL A 23 13.18 -14.13 6.94
CA VAL A 23 12.36 -14.16 5.72
C VAL A 23 10.92 -14.48 6.09
N CYS A 24 9.96 -13.76 5.50
CA CYS A 24 8.55 -14.03 5.73
C CYS A 24 8.22 -15.47 5.27
N PRO A 25 7.54 -16.29 6.10
CA PRO A 25 7.34 -17.72 5.82
C PRO A 25 6.34 -17.97 4.68
N ILE A 26 5.54 -16.98 4.30
CA ILE A 26 4.52 -17.14 3.24
C ILE A 26 5.15 -17.21 1.83
N ASN A 27 6.37 -16.69 1.67
CA ASN A 27 7.08 -16.67 0.39
C ASN A 27 6.26 -16.18 -0.84
N CYS A 28 5.40 -15.17 -0.64
CA CYS A 28 4.60 -14.57 -1.72
C CYS A 28 5.50 -13.93 -2.79
N PRO A 29 5.25 -14.19 -4.09
CA PRO A 29 5.99 -13.56 -5.19
C PRO A 29 6.00 -12.02 -5.15
N ASP A 30 4.90 -11.42 -4.69
CA ASP A 30 4.73 -9.96 -4.59
C ASP A 30 5.32 -9.34 -3.32
N CYS A 31 5.81 -10.16 -2.37
CA CYS A 31 6.41 -9.63 -1.16
C CYS A 31 7.70 -8.89 -1.53
N PHE A 32 7.69 -7.58 -1.36
CA PHE A 32 8.83 -6.72 -1.71
C PHE A 32 10.13 -7.21 -1.04
N PHE A 33 10.03 -7.77 0.16
CA PHE A 33 11.15 -8.35 0.91
C PHE A 33 11.69 -9.66 0.33
N GLN A 34 10.86 -10.50 -0.27
CA GLN A 34 11.34 -11.79 -0.77
C GLN A 34 11.93 -11.69 -2.18
N SER A 35 11.72 -10.57 -2.85
CA SER A 35 12.18 -10.37 -4.22
C SER A 35 13.67 -10.02 -4.36
N GLY A 36 14.42 -9.85 -3.25
CA GLY A 36 15.82 -9.41 -3.28
C GLY A 36 16.02 -7.94 -3.67
N ARG A 37 14.93 -7.18 -3.79
CA ARG A 37 14.93 -5.76 -4.20
C ARG A 37 14.68 -4.81 -3.05
N SER A 38 14.60 -5.34 -1.82
CA SER A 38 14.35 -4.55 -0.64
C SER A 38 15.48 -3.55 -0.39
N PHE A 39 15.13 -2.35 0.10
CA PHE A 39 16.14 -1.40 0.61
C PHE A 39 16.78 -1.88 1.92
N LEU A 40 16.32 -3.01 2.47
CA LEU A 40 16.80 -3.66 3.69
C LEU A 40 17.62 -4.93 3.39
N GLU A 41 17.99 -5.21 2.14
CA GLU A 41 18.89 -6.35 1.89
C GLU A 41 20.28 -6.13 2.51
N PRO A 42 20.90 -7.15 3.13
CA PRO A 42 20.33 -8.48 3.42
C PRO A 42 19.36 -8.45 4.62
N LEU A 43 18.17 -9.07 4.46
CA LEU A 43 17.13 -9.04 5.51
C LEU A 43 17.56 -9.67 6.84
N THR A 44 18.46 -10.65 6.80
CA THR A 44 18.99 -11.34 7.98
C THR A 44 19.76 -10.42 8.91
N GLU A 45 20.28 -9.30 8.39
CA GLU A 45 21.06 -8.32 9.16
C GLU A 45 20.20 -7.10 9.54
N ASN A 46 19.31 -6.69 8.63
CA ASN A 46 18.58 -5.43 8.76
C ASN A 46 17.17 -5.56 9.38
N LEU A 47 16.74 -6.76 9.76
CA LEU A 47 15.48 -6.99 10.48
C LEU A 47 15.72 -7.39 11.95
N PRO A 48 14.91 -6.90 12.90
CA PRO A 48 13.75 -6.04 12.68
C PRO A 48 14.17 -4.59 12.40
N ASN A 49 13.41 -3.90 11.55
CA ASN A 49 13.67 -2.49 11.23
C ASN A 49 12.62 -1.61 11.90
N MET A 50 12.91 -1.19 13.13
CA MET A 50 11.98 -0.43 13.98
C MET A 50 12.61 0.93 14.32
N PRO A 51 11.92 2.07 14.08
CA PRO A 51 12.44 3.37 14.46
C PRO A 51 12.46 3.53 15.98
N GLU A 52 13.42 4.27 16.52
CA GLU A 52 13.38 4.62 17.95
C GLU A 52 12.14 5.49 18.25
N VAL A 53 11.56 5.34 19.45
CA VAL A 53 10.38 6.13 19.86
C VAL A 53 10.63 7.62 19.76
N LYS A 54 11.84 8.08 20.13
CA LYS A 54 12.23 9.49 20.03
C LYS A 54 12.27 9.97 18.58
N LEU A 55 12.72 9.13 17.64
CA LEU A 55 12.72 9.45 16.21
C LEU A 55 11.29 9.48 15.65
N ALA A 56 10.42 8.59 16.13
CA ALA A 56 9.03 8.52 15.72
C ALA A 56 8.16 9.66 16.27
N ALA A 57 8.66 10.45 17.22
CA ALA A 57 7.94 11.60 17.75
C ALA A 57 7.61 12.60 16.63
N GLY A 58 6.31 12.87 16.42
CA GLY A 58 5.82 13.75 15.35
C GLY A 58 5.61 13.09 13.98
N TYR A 59 5.83 11.78 13.88
CA TYR A 59 5.57 10.99 12.67
C TYR A 59 4.43 10.00 12.88
N VAL A 60 3.80 9.58 11.79
CA VAL A 60 2.87 8.43 11.79
C VAL A 60 3.65 7.18 11.40
N VAL A 61 3.58 6.12 12.20
CA VAL A 61 4.26 4.85 11.94
C VAL A 61 3.38 3.90 11.15
N ARG A 62 3.81 3.55 9.94
CA ARG A 62 3.19 2.47 9.13
C ARG A 62 3.82 1.13 9.50
N ALA A 63 3.01 0.25 10.09
CA ALA A 63 3.43 -1.08 10.52
C ALA A 63 3.45 -2.09 9.36
N ASN A 64 4.48 -2.93 9.33
CA ASN A 64 4.73 -3.96 8.31
C ASN A 64 4.73 -3.38 6.89
N ASP A 65 5.48 -2.31 6.68
CA ASP A 65 5.71 -1.84 5.31
C ASP A 65 6.28 -2.98 4.47
N GLY A 66 5.66 -3.31 3.33
CA GLY A 66 6.07 -4.40 2.43
C GLY A 66 5.73 -5.83 2.89
N ASN A 67 5.16 -6.01 4.08
CA ASN A 67 4.67 -7.28 4.61
C ASN A 67 3.18 -7.12 4.99
N ASP A 68 2.52 -8.21 5.40
CA ASP A 68 1.12 -8.16 5.80
C ASP A 68 0.97 -7.95 7.31
N SER A 69 0.29 -6.89 7.75
CA SER A 69 0.05 -6.62 9.18
C SER A 69 -0.85 -7.66 9.87
N ASN A 70 -1.66 -8.39 9.12
CA ASN A 70 -2.57 -9.40 9.68
C ASN A 70 -1.86 -10.77 9.82
N ASN A 71 -0.74 -10.96 9.12
CA ASN A 71 0.16 -12.08 9.39
C ASN A 71 0.91 -11.84 10.72
N GLN A 72 0.70 -12.73 11.69
CA GLN A 72 1.19 -12.56 13.07
C GLN A 72 0.69 -11.26 13.73
N ARG A 73 -0.57 -10.87 13.48
CA ARG A 73 -1.19 -9.62 13.97
C ARG A 73 -0.85 -9.26 15.42
N GLN A 74 -0.93 -10.22 16.34
CA GLN A 74 -0.65 -9.98 17.76
C GLN A 74 0.79 -9.51 18.01
N LEU A 75 1.78 -10.14 17.38
CA LEU A 75 3.18 -9.73 17.45
C LEU A 75 3.36 -8.33 16.88
N VAL A 76 2.75 -8.08 15.72
CA VAL A 76 2.84 -6.78 15.03
C VAL A 76 2.28 -5.68 15.92
N MET A 77 1.06 -5.87 16.45
CA MET A 77 0.40 -4.91 17.32
C MET A 77 1.20 -4.64 18.60
N ALA A 78 1.69 -5.69 19.27
CA ALA A 78 2.49 -5.55 20.48
C ALA A 78 3.79 -4.75 20.22
N ALA A 79 4.47 -5.00 19.10
CA ALA A 79 5.73 -4.34 18.78
C ALA A 79 5.59 -2.84 18.47
N VAL A 80 4.44 -2.43 17.92
CA VAL A 80 4.19 -1.03 17.53
C VAL A 80 3.39 -0.24 18.56
N GLN A 81 2.98 -0.87 19.66
CA GLN A 81 2.17 -0.22 20.71
C GLN A 81 2.86 1.01 21.31
N GLN A 82 4.20 1.05 21.30
CA GLN A 82 5.01 2.18 21.74
C GLN A 82 4.90 3.44 20.84
N TYR A 83 4.33 3.33 19.63
CA TYR A 83 4.13 4.45 18.72
C TYR A 83 2.68 4.95 18.82
N PRO A 84 2.45 6.18 19.33
CA PRO A 84 1.09 6.70 19.52
C PRO A 84 0.34 6.84 18.19
N GLU A 85 1.02 7.37 17.18
CA GLU A 85 0.46 7.55 15.85
C GLU A 85 0.90 6.41 14.95
N ARG A 86 -0.01 5.48 14.65
CA ARG A 86 0.29 4.29 13.84
C ARG A 86 -0.88 3.82 13.00
N PHE A 87 -0.60 3.15 11.89
CA PHE A 87 -1.60 2.41 11.13
C PHE A 87 -1.02 1.14 10.53
N TYR A 88 -1.91 0.24 10.13
CA TYR A 88 -1.59 -1.09 9.60
C TYR A 88 -1.87 -1.17 8.09
N ASN A 89 -1.15 -2.03 7.38
CA ASN A 89 -1.48 -2.37 5.99
C ASN A 89 -1.59 -3.88 5.81
N THR A 90 -2.68 -4.33 5.21
CA THR A 90 -2.92 -5.75 4.98
C THR A 90 -3.56 -5.98 3.62
N SER A 91 -3.45 -7.21 3.18
CA SER A 91 -4.14 -7.81 2.05
C SER A 91 -5.06 -8.97 2.48
N ILE A 92 -5.08 -9.25 3.79
CA ILE A 92 -5.84 -10.30 4.43
C ILE A 92 -7.12 -9.66 5.01
N PRO A 93 -8.31 -9.97 4.45
CA PRO A 93 -9.51 -9.15 4.66
C PRO A 93 -10.35 -9.51 5.90
N TRP A 94 -9.97 -10.51 6.67
CA TRP A 94 -10.73 -10.94 7.84
C TRP A 94 -10.27 -10.26 9.14
N ASP A 95 -11.20 -10.12 10.08
CA ASP A 95 -10.96 -9.63 11.44
C ASP A 95 -10.26 -8.25 11.50
N LEU A 96 -10.54 -7.36 10.54
CA LEU A 96 -9.87 -6.06 10.45
C LEU A 96 -10.17 -5.15 11.64
N GLU A 97 -11.36 -5.29 12.23
CA GLU A 97 -11.78 -4.59 13.44
C GLU A 97 -10.95 -4.96 14.69
N LYS A 98 -10.16 -6.04 14.63
CA LYS A 98 -9.26 -6.44 15.73
C LYS A 98 -7.95 -5.66 15.77
N PHE A 99 -7.66 -4.84 14.77
CA PHE A 99 -6.56 -3.86 14.85
C PHE A 99 -6.95 -2.69 15.76
N ASP A 100 -6.02 -2.24 16.60
CA ASP A 100 -6.23 -1.15 17.57
C ASP A 100 -6.01 0.26 16.98
N ALA A 101 -5.73 0.34 15.68
CA ALA A 101 -5.47 1.58 14.94
C ALA A 101 -6.02 1.47 13.50
N PRO A 102 -6.00 2.56 12.72
CA PRO A 102 -6.46 2.55 11.34
C PRO A 102 -5.77 1.47 10.49
N VAL A 103 -6.50 0.91 9.52
CA VAL A 103 -6.00 -0.15 8.63
C VAL A 103 -6.26 0.18 7.16
N VAL A 104 -5.25 -0.07 6.32
CA VAL A 104 -5.38 -0.07 4.86
C VAL A 104 -5.56 -1.50 4.37
N LEU A 105 -6.60 -1.76 3.58
CA LEU A 105 -6.79 -3.05 2.92
C LEU A 105 -6.43 -2.97 1.43
N THR A 106 -5.61 -3.89 0.94
CA THR A 106 -5.41 -4.10 -0.50
C THR A 106 -6.41 -5.12 -1.02
N LEU A 107 -7.25 -4.72 -1.97
CA LEU A 107 -8.41 -5.53 -2.38
C LEU A 107 -8.08 -6.66 -3.34
N ASN A 108 -7.03 -6.50 -4.16
CA ASN A 108 -6.64 -7.43 -5.21
C ASN A 108 -5.12 -7.67 -5.19
N PRO A 109 -4.59 -8.30 -4.12
CA PRO A 109 -3.15 -8.52 -3.96
C PRO A 109 -2.64 -9.63 -4.88
N GLY A 110 -1.38 -9.51 -5.31
CA GLY A 110 -0.66 -10.56 -6.01
C GLY A 110 -1.31 -11.12 -7.26
N LEU A 111 -1.32 -12.45 -7.37
CA LEU A 111 -1.95 -13.16 -8.49
C LEU A 111 -3.46 -12.84 -8.63
N LYS A 112 -4.10 -12.30 -7.59
CA LYS A 112 -5.51 -11.91 -7.60
C LYS A 112 -5.75 -10.53 -8.23
N THR A 113 -4.70 -9.81 -8.65
CA THR A 113 -4.79 -8.45 -9.21
C THR A 113 -5.84 -8.33 -10.32
N ASP A 114 -5.95 -9.36 -11.15
CA ASP A 114 -6.81 -9.40 -12.34
C ASP A 114 -8.01 -10.34 -12.20
N GLU A 115 -8.13 -11.05 -11.08
CA GLU A 115 -9.13 -12.12 -10.90
C GLU A 115 -10.26 -11.73 -9.95
N LEU A 116 -9.96 -10.94 -8.91
CA LEU A 116 -10.85 -10.75 -7.77
C LEU A 116 -10.64 -9.38 -7.14
N VAL A 117 -11.74 -8.78 -6.70
CA VAL A 117 -11.76 -7.63 -5.79
C VAL A 117 -12.48 -8.03 -4.51
N VAL A 118 -11.84 -7.85 -3.35
CA VAL A 118 -12.52 -8.03 -2.07
C VAL A 118 -13.52 -6.90 -1.84
N LEU A 119 -14.77 -7.24 -1.57
CA LEU A 119 -15.84 -6.32 -1.17
C LEU A 119 -16.28 -6.66 0.25
N LEU A 120 -15.90 -5.83 1.23
CA LEU A 120 -16.24 -6.06 2.63
C LEU A 120 -17.69 -5.65 2.92
N ASP A 121 -18.40 -6.50 3.65
CA ASP A 121 -19.71 -6.19 4.25
C ASP A 121 -19.87 -7.02 5.55
N PRO A 122 -19.94 -6.40 6.74
CA PRO A 122 -19.90 -4.95 7.00
C PRO A 122 -18.50 -4.34 6.82
N ILE A 123 -18.44 -3.02 6.63
CA ILE A 123 -17.19 -2.26 6.54
C ILE A 123 -16.68 -1.89 7.95
N PRO A 124 -15.45 -2.27 8.34
CA PRO A 124 -14.88 -1.95 9.65
C PRO A 124 -14.70 -0.44 9.87
N LYS A 125 -15.04 0.05 11.07
CA LYS A 125 -14.90 1.48 11.42
C LYS A 125 -13.45 2.00 11.29
N ASN A 126 -12.47 1.14 11.57
CA ASN A 126 -11.04 1.45 11.49
C ASN A 126 -10.47 1.33 10.06
N LEU A 127 -11.27 0.95 9.06
CA LEU A 127 -10.80 0.87 7.66
C LEU A 127 -10.53 2.26 7.10
N MET A 128 -9.26 2.62 6.96
CA MET A 128 -8.81 3.96 6.60
C MET A 128 -9.14 4.32 5.15
N PHE A 129 -8.72 3.43 4.25
CA PHE A 129 -9.05 3.45 2.83
C PHE A 129 -8.77 2.06 2.26
N VAL A 130 -9.25 1.83 1.05
CA VAL A 130 -8.91 0.62 0.29
C VAL A 130 -7.92 0.94 -0.82
N ARG A 131 -6.93 0.06 -0.99
CA ARG A 131 -5.95 0.13 -2.07
C ARG A 131 -6.32 -0.88 -3.15
N VAL A 132 -6.34 -0.43 -4.40
CA VAL A 132 -6.62 -1.29 -5.56
C VAL A 132 -5.44 -1.23 -6.51
N ARG A 133 -4.86 -2.38 -6.82
CA ARG A 133 -3.85 -2.51 -7.87
C ARG A 133 -4.56 -2.35 -9.22
N VAL A 134 -4.07 -1.45 -10.06
CA VAL A 134 -4.72 -1.11 -11.33
C VAL A 134 -3.77 -1.29 -12.50
N ASN A 135 -4.29 -1.81 -13.59
CA ASN A 135 -3.65 -1.88 -14.90
C ASN A 135 -4.69 -1.57 -15.98
N THR A 136 -4.32 -1.77 -17.25
CA THR A 136 -5.18 -1.39 -18.37
C THR A 136 -6.23 -2.44 -18.74
N TRP A 137 -6.20 -3.64 -18.14
CA TRP A 137 -7.15 -4.74 -18.42
C TRP A 137 -8.03 -5.14 -17.24
N ASN A 138 -7.75 -4.68 -16.01
CA ASN A 138 -8.56 -5.03 -14.83
C ASN A 138 -9.59 -3.97 -14.42
N LEU A 139 -9.96 -3.06 -15.32
CA LEU A 139 -10.78 -1.89 -14.99
C LEU A 139 -12.20 -2.23 -14.51
N GLU A 140 -12.77 -3.35 -14.92
CA GLU A 140 -14.08 -3.80 -14.42
C GLU A 140 -14.05 -4.13 -12.92
N LEU A 141 -12.95 -4.72 -12.44
CA LEU A 141 -12.76 -4.98 -11.01
C LEU A 141 -12.54 -3.67 -10.23
N VAL A 142 -11.85 -2.70 -10.85
CA VAL A 142 -11.67 -1.37 -10.27
C VAL A 142 -13.01 -0.65 -10.15
N ASP A 143 -13.86 -0.73 -11.16
CA ASP A 143 -15.19 -0.11 -11.14
C ASP A 143 -16.08 -0.70 -10.05
N GLN A 144 -16.02 -2.03 -9.84
CA GLN A 144 -16.70 -2.69 -8.71
C GLN A 144 -16.21 -2.16 -7.36
N ALA A 145 -14.88 -2.07 -7.17
CA ALA A 145 -14.29 -1.51 -5.96
C ALA A 145 -14.75 -0.07 -5.71
N VAL A 146 -14.66 0.78 -6.74
CA VAL A 146 -15.01 2.19 -6.66
C VAL A 146 -16.48 2.35 -6.31
N SER A 147 -17.38 1.61 -6.96
CA SER A 147 -18.81 1.66 -6.67
C SER A 147 -19.12 1.28 -5.23
N HIS A 148 -18.64 0.12 -4.78
CA HIS A 148 -18.90 -0.42 -3.43
C HIS A 148 -18.39 0.50 -2.32
N TYR A 149 -17.11 0.87 -2.38
CA TYR A 149 -16.48 1.63 -1.30
C TYR A 149 -16.87 3.10 -1.30
N SER A 150 -17.15 3.69 -2.48
CA SER A 150 -17.65 5.07 -2.53
C SER A 150 -19.05 5.20 -1.95
N ALA A 151 -19.93 4.20 -2.17
CA ALA A 151 -21.27 4.18 -1.58
C ALA A 151 -21.21 4.18 -0.03
N ALA A 152 -20.15 3.59 0.53
CA ALA A 152 -19.87 3.59 1.97
C ALA A 152 -19.00 4.76 2.45
N SER A 153 -18.73 5.76 1.61
CA SER A 153 -17.84 6.89 1.91
C SER A 153 -16.42 6.49 2.34
N ILE A 154 -15.91 5.37 1.80
CA ILE A 154 -14.54 4.91 2.03
C ILE A 154 -13.66 5.34 0.84
N PRO A 155 -12.54 6.04 1.10
CA PRO A 155 -11.59 6.41 0.06
C PRO A 155 -10.99 5.19 -0.66
N ILE A 156 -10.72 5.35 -1.95
CA ILE A 156 -10.10 4.36 -2.82
C ILE A 156 -8.79 4.93 -3.36
N VAL A 157 -7.69 4.22 -3.14
CA VAL A 157 -6.35 4.58 -3.63
C VAL A 157 -5.89 3.59 -4.70
N LEU A 158 -5.89 4.05 -5.95
CA LEU A 158 -5.43 3.30 -7.11
C LEU A 158 -3.91 3.24 -7.15
N THR A 159 -3.35 2.04 -7.17
CA THR A 159 -1.91 1.79 -7.27
C THR A 159 -1.60 1.16 -8.61
N PHE A 160 -1.02 1.94 -9.52
CA PHE A 160 -0.68 1.47 -10.86
C PHE A 160 0.44 0.45 -10.81
N MET A 161 0.23 -0.66 -11.53
CA MET A 161 1.15 -1.78 -11.57
C MET A 161 2.46 -1.42 -12.28
N ALA A 162 3.56 -1.96 -11.73
CA ALA A 162 4.86 -2.01 -12.37
C ALA A 162 5.22 -3.48 -12.60
N TYR A 163 5.57 -3.84 -13.83
CA TYR A 163 5.82 -5.22 -14.25
C TYR A 163 7.32 -5.43 -14.38
N TYR A 164 7.89 -6.32 -13.57
CA TYR A 164 9.34 -6.55 -13.52
C TYR A 164 9.71 -7.84 -14.25
N THR A 165 8.99 -8.91 -13.92
CA THR A 165 9.15 -10.24 -14.51
C THR A 165 7.87 -10.72 -15.17
N GLU A 166 6.75 -10.12 -14.79
CA GLU A 166 5.42 -10.42 -15.30
C GLU A 166 5.21 -9.81 -16.69
N SER A 167 4.43 -10.50 -17.52
CA SER A 167 4.12 -10.04 -18.88
C SER A 167 2.95 -9.06 -18.86
N ILE A 168 3.06 -8.02 -19.68
CA ILE A 168 1.92 -7.17 -20.05
C ILE A 168 1.01 -8.00 -20.96
N LEU A 169 -0.31 -7.92 -20.75
CA LEU A 169 -1.28 -8.62 -21.59
C LEU A 169 -1.19 -8.14 -23.05
N ALA A 170 -1.33 -9.07 -23.99
CA ALA A 170 -1.27 -8.76 -25.42
C ALA A 170 -2.29 -7.69 -25.81
N GLY A 171 -1.85 -6.67 -26.56
CA GLY A 171 -2.66 -5.52 -26.97
C GLY A 171 -2.65 -4.35 -25.97
N HIS A 172 -1.94 -4.46 -24.85
CA HIS A 172 -1.83 -3.41 -23.85
C HIS A 172 -0.44 -2.76 -23.78
N GLU A 173 0.54 -3.24 -24.55
CA GLU A 173 1.95 -2.87 -24.48
C GLU A 173 2.18 -1.37 -24.67
N ASP A 174 1.46 -0.74 -25.60
CA ASP A 174 1.55 0.71 -25.88
C ASP A 174 1.13 1.59 -24.69
N ASN A 175 0.47 1.02 -23.68
CA ASN A 175 0.12 1.72 -22.46
C ASN A 175 1.27 1.74 -21.45
N TYR A 176 2.40 1.09 -21.72
CA TYR A 176 3.52 0.96 -20.82
C TYR A 176 4.83 1.41 -21.46
N THR A 177 5.74 1.92 -20.63
CA THR A 177 7.09 2.27 -21.02
C THR A 177 8.07 1.50 -20.14
N TYR A 178 9.08 0.93 -20.77
CA TYR A 178 10.18 0.30 -20.06
C TYR A 178 11.01 1.37 -19.34
N ARG A 179 11.41 1.07 -18.10
CA ARG A 179 12.31 1.88 -17.29
C ARG A 179 13.39 1.01 -16.71
N GLN A 180 14.60 1.54 -16.72
CA GLN A 180 15.73 0.94 -16.03
C GLN A 180 16.25 1.94 -14.99
N ARG A 181 16.24 1.51 -13.73
CA ARG A 181 17.06 2.12 -12.67
C ARG A 181 18.26 1.21 -12.45
N THR A 182 19.32 1.73 -11.83
CA THR A 182 20.63 1.08 -11.66
C THR A 182 20.58 -0.43 -11.39
N LEU A 183 19.63 -0.90 -10.56
CA LEU A 183 19.48 -2.32 -10.20
C LEU A 183 18.14 -2.95 -10.64
N ASN A 184 17.20 -2.16 -11.17
CA ASN A 184 15.83 -2.61 -11.37
C ASN A 184 15.28 -2.14 -12.71
N SER A 185 14.90 -3.11 -13.54
CA SER A 185 14.21 -2.89 -14.80
C SER A 185 12.75 -3.30 -14.69
N TYR A 186 11.86 -2.46 -15.21
CA TYR A 186 10.41 -2.70 -15.13
C TYR A 186 9.64 -1.86 -16.13
N TRP A 187 8.47 -2.35 -16.51
CA TRP A 187 7.49 -1.61 -17.28
C TRP A 187 6.55 -0.85 -16.35
N VAL A 188 6.31 0.43 -16.65
CA VAL A 188 5.34 1.26 -15.93
C VAL A 188 4.34 1.87 -16.88
N ILE A 189 3.17 2.19 -16.36
CA ILE A 189 2.14 2.86 -17.13
C ILE A 189 2.65 4.20 -17.70
N THR A 190 2.28 4.49 -18.94
CA THR A 190 2.56 5.78 -19.59
C THR A 190 1.66 6.88 -19.00
N PRO A 191 2.09 8.15 -19.03
CA PRO A 191 1.23 9.27 -18.61
C PRO A 191 -0.11 9.31 -19.37
N LYS A 192 -0.11 8.97 -20.67
CA LYS A 192 -1.33 8.93 -21.50
C LYS A 192 -2.33 7.89 -20.97
N ALA A 193 -1.87 6.67 -20.72
CA ALA A 193 -2.73 5.60 -20.22
C ALA A 193 -3.19 5.87 -18.77
N TRP A 194 -2.31 6.41 -17.93
CA TRP A 194 -2.65 6.84 -16.57
C TRP A 194 -3.77 7.91 -16.59
N ASN A 195 -3.63 8.96 -17.41
CA ASN A 195 -4.63 10.01 -17.54
C ASN A 195 -5.97 9.44 -18.01
N LYS A 196 -5.96 8.51 -18.98
CA LYS A 196 -7.16 7.86 -19.50
C LYS A 196 -7.91 7.09 -18.40
N ILE A 197 -7.19 6.37 -17.54
CA ILE A 197 -7.80 5.64 -16.42
C ILE A 197 -8.33 6.62 -15.37
N MET A 198 -7.54 7.60 -14.94
CA MET A 198 -7.95 8.55 -13.91
C MET A 198 -9.15 9.41 -14.34
N ALA A 199 -9.26 9.73 -15.64
CA ALA A 199 -10.40 10.46 -16.18
C ALA A 199 -11.75 9.73 -15.98
N ARG A 200 -11.75 8.39 -15.87
CA ARG A 200 -12.96 7.61 -15.54
C ARG A 200 -13.56 7.98 -14.19
N TYR A 201 -12.71 8.42 -13.26
CA TYR A 201 -13.08 8.66 -11.86
C TYR A 201 -13.01 10.14 -11.45
N GLN A 202 -12.80 11.06 -12.39
CA GLN A 202 -12.62 12.49 -12.11
C GLN A 202 -13.80 13.14 -11.35
N GLY A 203 -15.01 12.57 -11.47
CA GLY A 203 -16.21 13.05 -10.77
C GLY A 203 -16.37 12.48 -9.35
N ASN A 204 -15.50 11.56 -8.91
CA ASN A 204 -15.59 10.92 -7.62
C ASN A 204 -14.49 11.45 -6.68
N PRO A 205 -14.83 12.27 -5.66
CA PRO A 205 -13.84 12.88 -4.77
C PRO A 205 -13.16 11.87 -3.84
N LEU A 206 -13.60 10.62 -3.80
CA LEU A 206 -13.03 9.56 -2.96
C LEU A 206 -11.97 8.72 -3.69
N VAL A 207 -11.76 8.94 -4.98
CA VAL A 207 -10.79 8.16 -5.77
C VAL A 207 -9.50 8.94 -5.97
N TYR A 208 -8.39 8.34 -5.57
CA TYR A 208 -7.05 8.93 -5.63
C TYR A 208 -6.06 7.98 -6.28
N SER A 209 -4.96 8.50 -6.81
CA SER A 209 -3.80 7.69 -7.21
C SER A 209 -2.76 7.62 -6.09
N CYS A 210 -2.11 6.47 -5.92
CA CYS A 210 -0.86 6.36 -5.18
C CYS A 210 0.28 6.95 -6.02
N GLY A 211 0.89 8.02 -5.53
CA GLY A 211 1.74 8.88 -6.36
C GLY A 211 0.93 10.01 -7.00
N LYS A 212 1.61 11.10 -7.33
CA LYS A 212 0.97 12.30 -7.88
C LYS A 212 0.55 12.10 -9.35
N ASP A 213 1.33 11.32 -10.09
CA ASP A 213 1.15 11.04 -11.52
C ASP A 213 1.94 9.78 -11.89
N ALA A 214 1.95 9.40 -13.17
CA ALA A 214 2.68 8.25 -13.72
C ALA A 214 4.22 8.28 -13.51
N ASN A 215 4.77 9.42 -13.07
CA ASN A 215 6.21 9.63 -12.91
C ASN A 215 6.62 9.91 -11.45
N THR A 216 5.65 10.23 -10.58
CA THR A 216 5.91 10.77 -9.26
C THR A 216 5.38 9.84 -8.17
N PHE A 217 6.27 9.05 -7.57
CA PHE A 217 5.91 7.95 -6.66
C PHE A 217 6.18 8.21 -5.17
N ALA A 218 6.84 9.32 -4.82
CA ALA A 218 7.17 9.63 -3.42
C ALA A 218 5.90 9.96 -2.62
N CYS A 219 5.77 9.39 -1.42
CA CYS A 219 4.59 9.59 -0.58
C CYS A 219 4.40 11.06 -0.16
N SER A 220 5.49 11.83 -0.06
CA SER A 220 5.47 13.27 0.20
C SER A 220 4.78 14.09 -0.90
N ARG A 221 4.50 13.48 -2.06
CA ARG A 221 3.84 14.14 -3.19
C ARG A 221 2.35 13.86 -3.29
N CYS A 222 1.86 12.70 -2.84
CA CYS A 222 0.43 12.40 -2.85
C CYS A 222 -0.26 12.66 -1.52
N GLY A 223 0.41 12.44 -0.38
CA GLY A 223 -0.14 12.73 0.96
C GLY A 223 -1.34 11.87 1.40
N ASN A 224 -1.88 11.00 0.53
CA ASN A 224 -3.11 10.24 0.80
C ASN A 224 -3.07 9.49 2.14
N CYS A 225 -1.98 8.77 2.43
CA CYS A 225 -1.89 7.98 3.66
C CYS A 225 -2.00 8.84 4.92
N LEU A 226 -1.36 10.01 4.97
CA LEU A 226 -1.48 10.91 6.12
C LEU A 226 -2.87 11.54 6.21
N ARG A 227 -3.40 12.02 5.07
CA ARG A 227 -4.74 12.64 5.03
C ARG A 227 -5.80 11.68 5.56
N GLU A 228 -5.82 10.46 5.01
CA GLU A 228 -6.82 9.46 5.41
C GLU A 228 -6.59 8.92 6.82
N TYR A 229 -5.34 8.90 7.29
CA TYR A 229 -5.03 8.55 8.68
C TYR A 229 -5.71 9.50 9.66
N PHE A 230 -5.51 10.80 9.51
CA PHE A 230 -6.14 11.78 10.40
C PHE A 230 -7.66 11.80 10.25
N ALA A 231 -8.19 11.70 9.02
CA ALA A 231 -9.64 11.62 8.80
C ALA A 231 -10.26 10.39 9.50
N THR A 232 -9.58 9.24 9.45
CA THR A 232 -10.03 7.99 10.08
C THR A 232 -9.91 8.05 11.59
N ARG A 233 -8.85 8.66 12.12
CA ARG A 233 -8.71 8.92 13.56
C ARG A 233 -9.88 9.74 14.10
N GLU A 234 -10.32 10.77 13.39
CA GLU A 234 -11.52 11.52 13.79
C GLU A 234 -12.78 10.67 13.71
N ARG A 235 -12.96 9.89 12.63
CA ARG A 235 -14.11 8.97 12.49
C ARG A 235 -14.18 7.92 13.61
N MET A 236 -13.04 7.42 14.09
CA MET A 236 -12.96 6.41 15.15
C MET A 236 -13.24 6.97 16.55
N LYS A 237 -13.27 8.29 16.76
CA LYS A 237 -13.66 8.90 18.03
C LYS A 237 -15.17 8.91 18.25
N VAL A 238 -15.95 8.65 17.20
CA VAL A 238 -17.43 8.65 17.15
C VAL A 238 -17.97 7.22 17.23
#